data_AF-A0A1A8R0Y5-F1
#
_entry.id   AF-A0A1A8R0Y5-F1
#
_cell.length_a   1.000
_cell.length_b   1.000
_cell.length_c   1.000
_cell.angle_alpha   90.00
_cell.angle_beta   90.00
_cell.angle_gamma   90.00
#
_symmetry.space_group_name_H-M   'P 1'
#
loop_
_entity.id
_entity.type
_entity.pdbx_description
1 polymer ?
#
loop_
_entity_poly.entity_id
_entity_poly.type
_entity_poly.pdbx_seq_one_letter_code
_entity_poly.pdbx_strand_id
1 'polypeptide(L)'
;NPYPIYCAVEKRCFSHGPLEGQWFELTPHEAGFTELGLFVHTSLLDSKFQRGDLLEKKPAMDMVRLQGVLGCALAHEDIIKGFIPPWLNVPGLIDSAAEPYLHVYNALSNLIFLIRSIVKDPAALTDLDQLQQDLEAKVSCDQSELLNSKSQEERRSLFQQWNLELLEVAQNWSQNLENTTFKSHASFLTQQILPLVIKWEWGTTSNFLYQYQDSSVPACLHSAEIFHLIDAGMLINVAYPSFLGDKRDIDLIIAQEYSAGNMFETLTLARDYADEVMKPFPEIDETILKDRDFPKDCYVLEGKGKEPTIVYMPLFNRRNCKDEEDFKAKREEFSTFQLPFSQDKIQSLLEIAKANIRNNREALLAEMRKAALRRQSKRI
;
A
#
# COMPACT_ATOMS: atom_id res chain seq x y z
N ASN A 1 -15.89 -15.06 -14.30
CA ASN A 1 -15.30 -13.91 -13.60
C ASN A 1 -14.17 -13.34 -14.44
N PRO A 2 -13.93 -12.02 -14.43
CA PRO A 2 -12.69 -11.44 -14.96
C PRO A 2 -11.46 -12.09 -14.32
N TYR A 3 -10.35 -12.10 -15.03
CA TYR A 3 -9.10 -12.66 -14.52
C TYR A 3 -8.47 -11.70 -13.50
N PRO A 4 -8.28 -12.11 -12.22
CA PRO A 4 -7.76 -11.21 -11.19
C PRO A 4 -6.25 -11.05 -11.33
N ILE A 5 -5.80 -9.81 -11.20
CA ILE A 5 -4.40 -9.41 -11.26
C ILE A 5 -4.14 -8.50 -10.07
N TYR A 6 -3.11 -8.82 -9.29
CA TYR A 6 -2.66 -8.06 -8.12
C TYR A 6 -1.25 -7.52 -8.38
N CYS A 7 -0.92 -6.39 -7.77
CA CYS A 7 0.35 -5.71 -8.03
C CYS A 7 1.06 -5.35 -6.73
N ALA A 8 2.37 -5.53 -6.73
CA ALA A 8 3.29 -5.03 -5.74
C ALA A 8 4.47 -4.36 -6.48
N VAL A 9 5.34 -3.70 -5.72
CA VAL A 9 6.59 -3.14 -6.24
C VAL A 9 7.74 -3.66 -5.40
N GLU A 10 8.91 -3.86 -5.99
CA GLU A 10 10.12 -4.18 -5.21
C GLU A 10 10.71 -2.91 -4.57
N LYS A 11 10.95 -2.96 -3.26
CA LYS A 11 11.30 -1.81 -2.43
C LYS A 11 12.66 -1.19 -2.71
N ARG A 12 13.62 -1.95 -3.21
CA ARG A 12 15.05 -1.58 -3.20
C ARG A 12 15.66 -1.53 -4.59
N CYS A 13 14.93 -1.97 -5.60
CA CYS A 13 15.40 -2.04 -6.96
C CYS A 13 14.78 -0.93 -7.81
N PHE A 14 15.40 0.23 -7.73
CA PHE A 14 15.15 1.38 -8.60
C PHE A 14 16.42 1.65 -9.38
N SER A 15 16.33 1.80 -10.71
CA SER A 15 17.53 1.96 -11.54
C SER A 15 18.02 3.42 -11.56
N HIS A 16 17.15 4.41 -11.79
CA HIS A 16 17.50 5.85 -11.86
C HIS A 16 16.40 6.84 -11.42
N GLY A 17 15.32 6.39 -10.77
CA GLY A 17 14.27 7.28 -10.27
C GLY A 17 13.19 6.55 -9.48
N PRO A 18 12.31 7.27 -8.76
CA PRO A 18 11.26 6.66 -7.96
C PRO A 18 10.23 5.92 -8.83
N LEU A 19 10.07 6.27 -10.11
CA LEU A 19 9.15 5.63 -11.05
C LEU A 19 9.67 4.31 -11.65
N GLU A 20 10.98 4.07 -11.58
CA GLU A 20 11.64 2.87 -12.13
C GLU A 20 11.61 1.65 -11.20
N GLY A 21 10.67 1.61 -10.26
CA GLY A 21 10.49 0.47 -9.38
C GLY A 21 10.17 -0.78 -10.19
N GLN A 22 10.74 -1.92 -9.79
CA GLN A 22 10.44 -3.19 -10.43
C GLN A 22 9.02 -3.64 -10.06
N TRP A 23 8.07 -3.47 -10.98
CA TRP A 23 6.68 -3.89 -10.81
C TRP A 23 6.57 -5.41 -10.77
N PHE A 24 5.84 -5.89 -9.77
CA PHE A 24 5.60 -7.30 -9.53
C PHE A 24 4.12 -7.61 -9.67
N GLU A 25 3.79 -8.52 -10.56
CA GLU A 25 2.44 -8.96 -10.82
C GLU A 25 2.19 -10.32 -10.18
N LEU A 26 1.00 -10.49 -9.58
CA LEU A 26 0.50 -11.78 -9.12
C LEU A 26 -0.85 -12.09 -9.74
N THR A 27 -0.99 -13.31 -10.21
CA THR A 27 -2.24 -13.85 -10.74
C THR A 27 -2.48 -15.24 -10.13
N PRO A 28 -3.62 -15.88 -10.38
CA PRO A 28 -3.83 -17.27 -9.95
C PRO A 28 -2.83 -18.28 -10.53
N HIS A 29 -2.13 -17.96 -11.63
CA HIS A 29 -1.28 -18.91 -12.36
C HIS A 29 0.20 -18.56 -12.28
N GLU A 30 0.54 -17.28 -12.33
CA GLU A 30 1.92 -16.80 -12.34
C GLU A 30 2.13 -15.58 -11.46
N ALA A 31 3.35 -15.46 -10.94
CA ALA A 31 3.84 -14.32 -10.17
C ALA A 31 5.25 -13.94 -10.65
N GLY A 32 5.51 -12.65 -10.87
CA GLY A 32 6.80 -12.23 -11.44
C GLY A 32 6.90 -10.76 -11.81
N PHE A 33 8.04 -10.40 -12.40
CA PHE A 33 8.39 -9.04 -12.75
C PHE A 33 7.96 -8.73 -14.18
N THR A 34 7.07 -7.74 -14.33
CA THR A 34 6.42 -7.45 -15.62
C THR A 34 7.41 -6.97 -16.67
N GLU A 35 8.31 -6.05 -16.29
CA GLU A 35 9.26 -5.44 -17.24
C GLU A 35 10.40 -6.38 -17.63
N LEU A 36 10.71 -7.36 -16.78
CA LEU A 36 11.70 -8.41 -17.09
C LEU A 36 11.09 -9.55 -17.92
N GLY A 37 9.76 -9.69 -17.92
CA GLY A 37 9.10 -10.85 -18.54
C GLY A 37 9.37 -12.18 -17.83
N LEU A 38 9.84 -12.14 -16.57
CA LEU A 38 10.26 -13.32 -15.81
C LEU A 38 9.23 -13.66 -14.73
N PHE A 39 8.72 -14.89 -14.79
CA PHE A 39 7.62 -15.36 -13.95
C PHE A 39 7.88 -16.78 -13.44
N VAL A 40 7.33 -17.07 -12.26
CA VAL A 40 7.16 -18.42 -11.73
C VAL A 40 5.68 -18.75 -11.58
N HIS A 41 5.35 -20.03 -11.50
CA HIS A 41 3.99 -20.42 -11.13
C HIS A 41 3.68 -19.89 -9.72
N THR A 42 2.48 -19.32 -9.49
CA THR A 42 2.14 -18.66 -8.20
C THR A 42 2.30 -19.58 -7.00
N SER A 43 2.07 -20.89 -7.16
CA SER A 43 2.28 -21.88 -6.08
C SER A 43 3.76 -22.07 -5.67
N LEU A 44 4.70 -21.53 -6.45
CA LEU A 44 6.13 -21.51 -6.16
C LEU A 44 6.62 -20.16 -5.62
N LEU A 45 5.74 -19.16 -5.51
CA LEU A 45 6.09 -17.90 -4.86
C LEU A 45 6.59 -18.18 -3.44
N ASP A 46 7.68 -17.49 -3.05
CA ASP A 46 8.40 -17.70 -1.79
C ASP A 46 9.15 -19.05 -1.65
N SER A 47 9.17 -19.89 -2.69
CA SER A 47 10.11 -21.02 -2.76
C SER A 47 11.54 -20.54 -3.04
N LYS A 48 12.55 -21.34 -2.67
CA LYS A 48 13.95 -20.98 -2.92
C LYS A 48 14.41 -21.44 -4.28
N PHE A 49 15.05 -20.56 -5.02
CA PHE A 49 15.68 -20.85 -6.30
C PHE A 49 17.14 -20.40 -6.29
N GLN A 50 17.93 -20.97 -7.20
CA GLN A 50 19.26 -20.50 -7.51
C GLN A 50 19.56 -20.81 -8.97
N ARG A 51 20.02 -19.82 -9.74
CA ARG A 51 20.35 -19.98 -11.18
C ARG A 51 19.18 -20.54 -12.01
N GLY A 52 17.94 -20.27 -11.59
CA GLY A 52 16.72 -20.77 -12.24
C GLY A 52 16.26 -22.15 -11.77
N ASP A 53 17.06 -22.87 -10.97
CA ASP A 53 16.68 -24.17 -10.43
C ASP A 53 15.93 -24.03 -9.11
N LEU A 54 14.82 -24.74 -8.96
CA LEU A 54 14.07 -24.83 -7.71
C LEU A 54 14.85 -25.69 -6.70
N LEU A 55 15.33 -25.07 -5.62
CA LEU A 55 16.09 -25.74 -4.56
C LEU A 55 15.19 -26.27 -3.44
N GLU A 56 14.23 -25.46 -3.02
CA GLU A 56 13.33 -25.79 -1.92
C GLU A 56 11.93 -25.28 -2.23
N LYS A 57 10.97 -26.20 -2.37
CA LYS A 57 9.56 -25.86 -2.53
C LYS A 57 8.95 -25.53 -1.16
N LYS A 58 8.48 -24.31 -0.99
CA LYS A 58 7.70 -23.90 0.18
C LYS A 58 6.19 -24.07 -0.07
N PRO A 59 5.37 -24.13 0.99
CA PRO A 59 3.92 -24.02 0.85
C PRO A 59 3.54 -22.74 0.10
N ALA A 60 2.51 -22.83 -0.75
CA ALA A 60 2.01 -21.67 -1.47
C ALA A 60 1.59 -20.58 -0.47
N MET A 61 1.91 -19.32 -0.80
CA MET A 61 1.48 -18.17 -0.01
C MET A 61 -0.04 -18.14 0.09
N ASP A 62 -0.56 -18.12 1.31
CA ASP A 62 -1.99 -18.01 1.53
C ASP A 62 -2.49 -16.58 1.21
N MET A 63 -3.81 -16.45 1.03
CA MET A 63 -4.43 -15.19 0.66
C MET A 63 -4.32 -14.11 1.73
N VAL A 64 -4.23 -14.47 3.02
CA VAL A 64 -4.12 -13.50 4.13
C VAL A 64 -2.73 -12.87 4.10
N ARG A 65 -1.68 -13.69 3.94
CA ARG A 65 -0.31 -13.19 3.77
C ARG A 65 -0.19 -12.34 2.50
N LEU A 66 -0.78 -12.78 1.39
CA LEU A 66 -0.76 -12.02 0.15
C LEU A 66 -1.46 -10.66 0.29
N GLN A 67 -2.64 -10.61 0.92
CA GLN A 67 -3.33 -9.36 1.23
C GLN A 67 -2.48 -8.44 2.12
N GLY A 68 -1.78 -9.02 3.11
CA GLY A 68 -0.85 -8.29 3.95
C GLY A 68 0.30 -7.64 3.16
N VAL A 69 0.90 -8.36 2.20
CA VAL A 69 1.95 -7.82 1.33
C VAL A 69 1.40 -6.75 0.38
N LEU A 70 0.23 -6.98 -0.20
CA LEU A 70 -0.36 -6.06 -1.18
C LEU A 70 -0.93 -4.79 -0.54
N GLY A 71 -1.29 -4.82 0.74
CA GLY A 71 -1.82 -3.69 1.51
C GLY A 71 -0.89 -3.21 2.61
N CYS A 72 0.42 -3.41 2.45
CA CYS A 72 1.42 -3.09 3.47
C CYS A 72 1.81 -1.61 3.55
N ALA A 73 1.09 -0.69 2.90
CA ALA A 73 1.38 0.75 3.01
C ALA A 73 1.49 1.21 4.49
N LEU A 74 0.66 0.66 5.37
CA LEU A 74 0.71 0.91 6.82
C LEU A 74 2.03 0.51 7.50
N ALA A 75 2.80 -0.41 6.90
CA ALA A 75 4.08 -0.86 7.40
C ALA A 75 5.27 -0.06 6.83
N HIS A 76 5.01 0.84 5.86
CA HIS A 76 6.03 1.63 5.18
C HIS A 76 6.53 2.79 6.07
N GLU A 77 7.84 3.03 6.08
CA GLU A 77 8.50 3.99 6.96
C GLU A 77 7.98 5.42 6.77
N ASP A 78 7.65 5.82 5.54
CA ASP A 78 7.08 7.15 5.27
C ASP A 78 5.67 7.35 5.84
N ILE A 79 4.87 6.27 5.94
CA ILE A 79 3.55 6.33 6.59
C ILE A 79 3.72 6.38 8.11
N ILE A 80 4.67 5.60 8.64
CA ILE A 80 5.05 5.58 10.06
C ILE A 80 5.50 6.98 10.54
N LYS A 81 6.17 7.76 9.67
CA LYS A 81 6.59 9.13 10.01
C LYS A 81 5.44 10.03 10.45
N GLY A 82 4.24 9.83 9.90
CA GLY A 82 3.04 10.58 10.27
C GLY A 82 2.56 10.37 11.72
N PHE A 83 3.04 9.30 12.38
CA PHE A 83 2.70 8.96 13.76
C PHE A 83 3.83 9.28 14.76
N ILE A 84 4.92 9.92 14.29
CA ILE A 84 6.04 10.32 15.13
C ILE A 84 5.63 11.43 16.10
N PRO A 85 5.97 11.34 17.39
CA PRO A 85 5.77 12.42 18.35
C PRO A 85 6.40 13.74 17.88
N PRO A 86 5.73 14.90 18.03
CA PRO A 86 6.20 16.16 17.47
C PRO A 86 7.64 16.55 17.84
N TRP A 87 8.09 16.25 19.07
CA TRP A 87 9.45 16.56 19.54
C TRP A 87 10.53 15.67 18.89
N LEU A 88 10.16 14.46 18.45
CA LEU A 88 11.07 13.56 17.73
C LEU A 88 11.06 13.85 16.22
N ASN A 89 10.05 14.58 15.72
CA ASN A 89 9.92 15.01 14.33
C ASN A 89 10.74 16.27 14.00
N VAL A 90 12.01 16.29 14.43
CA VAL A 90 12.96 17.37 14.20
C VAL A 90 14.03 16.91 13.21
N PRO A 91 14.37 17.72 12.18
CA PRO A 91 15.41 17.37 11.21
C PRO A 91 16.74 17.02 11.89
N GLY A 92 17.30 15.85 11.57
CA GLY A 92 18.57 15.36 12.12
C GLY A 92 18.46 14.43 13.34
N LEU A 93 17.27 14.34 13.96
CA LEU A 93 16.98 13.39 15.05
C LEU A 93 16.25 12.12 14.59
N ILE A 94 15.50 12.19 13.48
CA ILE A 94 14.99 11.01 12.77
C ILE A 94 16.09 10.50 11.83
N ASP A 95 16.99 9.68 12.38
CA ASP A 95 17.95 8.91 11.61
C ASP A 95 17.61 7.41 11.68
N SER A 96 18.43 6.58 11.03
CA SER A 96 18.27 5.11 11.06
C SER A 96 18.38 4.51 12.48
N ALA A 97 18.81 5.27 13.49
CA ALA A 97 18.84 4.80 14.87
C ALA A 97 17.47 4.94 15.55
N ALA A 98 16.64 5.91 15.14
CA ALA A 98 15.30 6.14 15.67
C ALA A 98 14.23 5.20 15.08
N GLU A 99 14.42 4.70 13.86
CA GLU A 99 13.43 3.85 13.14
C GLU A 99 12.89 2.69 13.98
N PRO A 100 13.72 1.84 14.63
CA PRO A 100 13.20 0.71 15.41
C PRO A 100 12.33 1.14 16.59
N TYR A 101 12.58 2.33 17.14
CA TYR A 101 11.78 2.88 18.24
C TYR A 101 10.40 3.32 17.79
N LEU A 102 10.36 4.03 16.66
CA LEU A 102 9.13 4.48 16.02
C LEU A 102 8.24 3.31 15.59
N HIS A 103 8.84 2.24 15.07
CA HIS A 103 8.15 1.01 14.68
C HIS A 103 7.38 0.38 15.85
N VAL A 104 8.03 0.21 17.00
CA VAL A 104 7.42 -0.41 18.18
C VAL A 104 6.31 0.46 18.75
N TYR A 105 6.55 1.76 18.91
CA TYR A 105 5.54 2.70 19.41
C TYR A 105 4.29 2.74 18.51
N ASN A 106 4.48 2.81 17.19
CA ASN A 106 3.38 2.89 16.24
C ASN A 106 2.59 1.59 16.17
N ALA A 107 3.25 0.43 16.18
CA ALA A 107 2.53 -0.84 16.22
C ALA A 107 1.76 -1.03 17.51
N LEU A 108 2.29 -0.62 18.66
CA LEU A 108 1.56 -0.66 19.93
C LEU A 108 0.33 0.26 19.88
N SER A 109 0.50 1.49 19.41
CA SER A 109 -0.58 2.47 19.25
C SER A 109 -1.68 1.94 18.30
N ASN A 110 -1.29 1.41 17.14
CA ASN A 110 -2.22 0.84 16.17
C ASN A 110 -2.91 -0.42 16.72
N LEU A 111 -2.21 -1.26 17.48
CA LEU A 111 -2.78 -2.44 18.08
C LEU A 111 -3.86 -2.06 19.11
N ILE A 112 -3.60 -1.09 19.98
CA ILE A 112 -4.58 -0.58 20.95
C ILE A 112 -5.81 -0.05 20.23
N PHE A 113 -5.59 0.75 19.19
CA PHE A 113 -6.65 1.31 18.37
C PHE A 113 -7.52 0.23 17.70
N LEU A 114 -6.90 -0.80 17.12
CA LEU A 114 -7.61 -1.94 16.53
C LEU A 114 -8.41 -2.74 17.57
N ILE A 115 -7.81 -3.04 18.72
CA ILE A 115 -8.51 -3.76 19.81
C ILE A 115 -9.71 -2.94 20.29
N ARG A 116 -9.54 -1.63 20.51
CA ARG A 116 -10.62 -0.73 20.94
C ARG A 116 -11.81 -0.74 19.96
N SER A 117 -11.55 -0.92 18.67
CA SER A 117 -12.62 -0.98 17.64
C SER A 117 -13.48 -2.25 17.72
N ILE A 118 -12.96 -3.32 18.32
CA ILE A 118 -13.60 -4.65 18.37
C ILE A 118 -14.22 -4.88 19.75
N VAL A 119 -13.58 -4.41 20.81
CA VAL A 119 -13.98 -4.62 22.20
C VAL A 119 -15.16 -3.71 22.55
N LYS A 120 -16.22 -4.30 23.11
CA LYS A 120 -17.41 -3.58 23.59
C LYS A 120 -17.55 -3.56 25.12
N ASP A 121 -16.69 -4.31 25.81
CA ASP A 121 -16.71 -4.43 27.27
C ASP A 121 -16.15 -3.15 27.91
N PRO A 122 -16.91 -2.41 28.73
CA PRO A 122 -16.44 -1.16 29.33
C PRO A 122 -15.20 -1.31 30.21
N ALA A 123 -15.05 -2.44 30.92
CA ALA A 123 -13.88 -2.71 31.74
C ALA A 123 -12.62 -2.85 30.87
N ALA A 124 -12.67 -3.69 29.83
CA ALA A 124 -11.58 -3.84 28.88
C ALA A 124 -11.26 -2.53 28.11
N LEU A 125 -12.26 -1.69 27.84
CA LEU A 125 -12.02 -0.35 27.27
C LEU A 125 -11.25 0.55 28.24
N THR A 126 -11.57 0.49 29.53
CA THR A 126 -10.88 1.26 30.57
C THR A 126 -9.43 0.78 30.73
N ASP A 127 -9.20 -0.54 30.67
CA ASP A 127 -7.86 -1.12 30.67
C ASP A 127 -7.03 -0.67 29.45
N LEU A 128 -7.66 -0.53 28.28
CA LEU A 128 -7.01 -0.01 27.06
C LEU A 128 -6.71 1.49 27.15
N ASP A 129 -7.59 2.28 27.77
CA ASP A 129 -7.36 3.69 28.04
C ASP A 129 -6.13 3.88 28.95
N GLN A 130 -6.00 3.05 29.98
CA GLN A 130 -4.83 3.07 30.86
C GLN A 130 -3.54 2.70 30.11
N LEU A 131 -3.56 1.63 29.30
CA LEU A 131 -2.40 1.27 28.49
C LEU A 131 -1.97 2.40 27.54
N GLN A 132 -2.93 3.05 26.89
CA GLN A 132 -2.65 4.18 26.01
C GLN A 132 -1.99 5.33 26.77
N GLN A 133 -2.52 5.69 27.94
CA GLN A 133 -1.94 6.74 28.79
C GLN A 133 -0.53 6.39 29.25
N ASP A 134 -0.27 5.14 29.62
CA ASP A 134 1.05 4.68 30.06
C ASP A 134 2.08 4.74 28.92
N LEU A 135 1.69 4.37 27.69
CA LEU A 135 2.55 4.51 26.51
C LEU A 135 2.77 5.98 26.14
N GLU A 136 1.73 6.81 26.15
CA GLU A 136 1.85 8.25 25.90
C GLU A 136 2.74 8.94 26.94
N ALA A 137 2.69 8.52 28.21
CA ALA A 137 3.57 9.02 29.25
C ALA A 137 5.05 8.70 28.98
N LYS A 138 5.35 7.51 28.42
CA LYS A 138 6.72 7.14 28.01
C LYS A 138 7.25 7.99 26.86
N VAL A 139 6.35 8.48 26.00
CA VAL A 139 6.74 9.14 24.74
C VAL A 139 6.52 10.66 24.77
N SER A 140 5.83 11.21 25.76
CA SER A 140 5.54 12.65 25.88
C SER A 140 6.68 13.48 26.44
N CYS A 141 7.72 12.86 27.00
CA CYS A 141 8.88 13.58 27.53
C CYS A 141 9.83 14.01 26.40
N ASP A 142 10.02 15.32 26.23
CA ASP A 142 10.97 15.86 25.25
C ASP A 142 12.41 15.51 25.65
N GLN A 143 13.04 14.64 24.86
CA GLN A 143 14.43 14.20 25.04
C GLN A 143 15.36 14.77 23.96
N SER A 144 14.94 15.81 23.24
CA SER A 144 15.68 16.35 22.08
C SER A 144 17.07 16.85 22.44
N GLU A 145 17.22 17.54 23.58
CA GLU A 145 18.53 18.00 24.06
C GLU A 145 19.48 16.84 24.38
N LEU A 146 18.97 15.78 25.01
CA LEU A 146 19.74 14.57 25.29
C LEU A 146 20.21 13.92 23.98
N LEU A 147 19.31 13.69 23.03
CA LEU A 147 19.63 13.04 21.77
C LEU A 147 20.59 13.85 20.89
N ASN A 148 20.50 15.18 20.93
CA ASN A 148 21.42 16.07 20.21
C ASN A 148 22.85 16.01 20.75
N SER A 149 23.02 15.71 22.03
CA SER A 149 24.34 15.57 22.66
C SER A 149 25.03 14.22 22.40
N LYS A 150 24.35 13.28 21.73
CA LYS A 150 24.76 11.88 21.57
C LYS A 150 25.23 11.56 20.16
N SER A 151 26.20 10.66 20.07
CA SER A 151 26.58 10.01 18.81
C SER A 151 25.46 9.09 18.32
N GLN A 152 25.51 8.70 17.04
CA GLN A 152 24.52 7.79 16.44
C GLN A 152 24.46 6.42 17.16
N GLU A 153 25.61 5.88 17.57
CA GLU A 153 25.68 4.60 18.31
C GLU A 153 25.07 4.70 19.71
N GLU A 154 25.31 5.82 20.41
CA GLU A 154 24.69 6.07 21.71
C GLU A 154 23.18 6.28 21.58
N ARG A 155 22.71 7.03 20.56
CA ARG A 155 21.28 7.17 20.26
C ARG A 155 20.65 5.81 19.99
N ARG A 156 21.30 4.95 19.20
CA ARG A 156 20.82 3.59 18.92
C ARG A 156 20.64 2.77 20.19
N SER A 157 21.58 2.87 21.12
CA SER A 157 21.51 2.18 22.41
C SER A 157 20.37 2.72 23.27
N LEU A 158 20.16 4.04 23.30
CA LEU A 158 19.04 4.68 23.99
C LEU A 158 17.68 4.26 23.41
N PHE A 159 17.52 4.28 22.09
CA PHE A 159 16.29 3.85 21.43
C PHE A 159 16.00 2.36 21.67
N GLN A 160 17.03 1.50 21.72
CA GLN A 160 16.86 0.10 22.11
C GLN A 160 16.36 -0.04 23.55
N GLN A 161 16.89 0.76 24.48
CA GLN A 161 16.41 0.77 25.86
C GLN A 161 14.96 1.24 25.94
N TRP A 162 14.60 2.37 25.29
CA TRP A 162 13.23 2.87 25.29
C TRP A 162 12.25 1.89 24.66
N ASN A 163 12.68 1.13 23.65
CA ASN A 163 11.90 0.02 23.13
C ASN A 163 11.61 -1.02 24.20
N LEU A 164 12.61 -1.48 24.95
CA LEU A 164 12.39 -2.43 26.04
C LEU A 164 11.39 -1.90 27.07
N GLU A 165 11.44 -0.60 27.39
CA GLU A 165 10.49 0.03 28.31
C GLU A 165 9.05 0.06 27.75
N LEU A 166 8.86 0.39 26.47
CA LEU A 166 7.54 0.34 25.83
C LEU A 166 6.96 -1.08 25.81
N LEU A 167 7.82 -2.07 25.56
CA LEU A 167 7.45 -3.48 25.56
C LEU A 167 7.04 -3.95 26.95
N GLU A 168 7.78 -3.53 27.98
CA GLU A 168 7.49 -3.84 29.37
C GLU A 168 6.11 -3.29 29.79
N VAL A 169 5.77 -2.06 29.38
CA VAL A 169 4.43 -1.48 29.61
C VAL A 169 3.33 -2.37 29.03
N ALA A 170 3.46 -2.78 27.76
CA ALA A 170 2.47 -3.63 27.11
C ALA A 170 2.38 -5.03 27.76
N GLN A 171 3.50 -5.60 28.16
CA GLN A 171 3.55 -6.90 28.85
C GLN A 171 2.90 -6.85 30.23
N ASN A 172 3.24 -5.83 31.03
CA ASN A 172 2.68 -5.63 32.37
C ASN A 172 1.16 -5.42 32.30
N TRP A 173 0.70 -4.60 31.37
CA TRP A 173 -0.73 -4.43 31.10
C TRP A 173 -1.40 -5.78 30.84
N SER A 174 -0.89 -6.56 29.90
CA SER A 174 -1.50 -7.84 29.54
C SER A 174 -1.53 -8.84 30.70
N GLN A 175 -0.56 -8.80 31.61
CA GLN A 175 -0.50 -9.69 32.77
C GLN A 175 -1.50 -9.29 33.86
N ASN A 176 -1.79 -8.01 33.99
CA ASN A 176 -2.62 -7.45 35.06
C ASN A 176 -4.13 -7.43 34.73
N LEU A 177 -4.53 -7.76 33.50
CA LEU A 177 -5.94 -7.88 33.12
C LEU A 177 -6.68 -8.92 33.98
N GLU A 178 -7.85 -8.55 34.50
CA GLU A 178 -8.70 -9.41 35.33
C GLU A 178 -9.65 -10.30 34.49
N ASN A 179 -10.15 -9.79 33.35
CA ASN A 179 -11.05 -10.53 32.46
C ASN A 179 -10.30 -11.67 31.76
N THR A 180 -10.62 -12.92 32.11
CA THR A 180 -9.87 -14.12 31.65
C THR A 180 -9.86 -14.31 30.13
N THR A 181 -10.95 -13.95 29.44
CA THR A 181 -11.03 -14.10 27.98
C THR A 181 -10.26 -12.98 27.28
N PHE A 182 -10.44 -11.73 27.71
CA PHE A 182 -9.69 -10.60 27.15
C PHE A 182 -8.19 -10.72 27.43
N LYS A 183 -7.82 -11.12 28.64
CA LYS A 183 -6.44 -11.44 29.06
C LYS A 183 -5.78 -12.46 28.15
N SER A 184 -6.49 -13.52 27.76
CA SER A 184 -5.94 -14.55 26.88
C SER A 184 -5.59 -13.98 25.49
N HIS A 185 -6.46 -13.13 24.92
CA HIS A 185 -6.20 -12.47 23.63
C HIS A 185 -5.08 -11.43 23.74
N ALA A 186 -5.10 -10.59 24.78
CA ALA A 186 -4.03 -9.63 25.06
C ALA A 186 -2.67 -10.32 25.25
N SER A 187 -2.65 -11.45 25.95
CA SER A 187 -1.43 -12.24 26.18
C SER A 187 -0.90 -12.85 24.89
N PHE A 188 -1.78 -13.35 24.02
CA PHE A 188 -1.39 -13.81 22.69
C PHE A 188 -0.75 -12.68 21.87
N LEU A 189 -1.39 -11.51 21.82
CA LEU A 189 -0.90 -10.36 21.07
C LEU A 189 0.48 -9.88 21.58
N THR A 190 0.62 -9.72 22.90
CA THR A 190 1.87 -9.24 23.50
C THR A 190 3.01 -10.26 23.43
N GLN A 191 2.72 -11.57 23.51
CA GLN A 191 3.78 -12.58 23.48
C GLN A 191 4.16 -13.04 22.07
N GLN A 192 3.21 -13.06 21.13
CA GLN A 192 3.45 -13.60 19.78
C GLN A 192 3.67 -12.52 18.74
N ILE A 193 2.91 -11.42 18.80
CA ILE A 193 2.95 -10.36 17.76
C ILE A 193 4.03 -9.33 18.08
N LEU A 194 4.14 -8.92 19.34
CA LEU A 194 5.05 -7.86 19.74
C LEU A 194 6.54 -8.17 19.45
N PRO A 195 7.06 -9.41 19.63
CA PRO A 195 8.42 -9.74 19.22
C PRO A 195 8.66 -9.64 17.70
N LEU A 196 7.61 -9.84 16.89
CA LEU A 196 7.68 -9.71 15.44
C LEU A 196 7.70 -8.23 15.02
N VAL A 197 6.93 -7.40 15.71
CA VAL A 197 6.95 -5.93 15.55
C VAL A 197 8.34 -5.35 15.79
N ILE A 198 9.08 -5.82 16.81
CA ILE A 198 10.45 -5.35 17.09
C ILE A 198 11.38 -5.60 15.90
N LYS A 199 11.23 -6.74 15.23
CA LYS A 199 12.04 -7.07 14.05
C LYS A 199 11.67 -6.21 12.84
N TRP A 200 10.43 -5.73 12.79
CA TRP A 200 9.83 -5.01 11.67
C TRP A 200 10.10 -5.67 10.31
N GLU A 201 10.02 -7.00 10.27
CA GLU A 201 10.21 -7.77 9.04
C GLU A 201 8.86 -8.06 8.40
N TRP A 202 8.66 -7.51 7.21
CA TRP A 202 7.45 -7.67 6.40
C TRP A 202 7.85 -7.64 4.92
N GLY A 203 6.95 -8.02 4.00
CA GLY A 203 7.19 -7.96 2.56
C GLY A 203 8.28 -8.89 2.01
N THR A 204 9.03 -9.59 2.88
CA THR A 204 10.15 -10.46 2.48
C THR A 204 9.64 -11.70 1.75
N THR A 205 10.20 -11.93 0.56
CA THR A 205 9.86 -13.05 -0.31
C THR A 205 11.14 -13.66 -0.87
N SER A 206 11.21 -14.99 -0.91
CA SER A 206 12.37 -15.68 -1.51
C SER A 206 12.46 -15.37 -3.00
N ASN A 207 13.64 -14.93 -3.43
CA ASN A 207 13.87 -14.41 -4.76
C ASN A 207 14.11 -15.53 -5.78
N PHE A 208 13.16 -15.69 -6.71
CA PHE A 208 13.29 -16.71 -7.76
C PHE A 208 14.35 -16.35 -8.83
N LEU A 209 14.81 -15.09 -8.86
CA LEU A 209 15.84 -14.59 -9.77
C LEU A 209 17.26 -14.65 -9.18
N TYR A 210 17.43 -15.23 -7.99
CA TYR A 210 18.73 -15.33 -7.34
C TYR A 210 19.74 -16.08 -8.23
N GLN A 211 20.82 -15.37 -8.60
CA GLN A 211 21.87 -15.83 -9.53
C GLN A 211 21.34 -16.28 -10.91
N TYR A 212 20.17 -15.81 -11.33
CA TYR A 212 19.59 -16.17 -12.63
C TYR A 212 20.46 -15.65 -13.78
N GLN A 213 20.76 -16.51 -14.75
CA GLN A 213 21.72 -16.21 -15.81
C GLN A 213 21.06 -15.45 -16.97
N ASP A 214 20.67 -14.19 -16.72
CA ASP A 214 20.14 -13.29 -17.72
C ASP A 214 20.65 -11.86 -17.47
N SER A 215 21.26 -11.25 -18.47
CA SER A 215 21.84 -9.91 -18.38
C SER A 215 20.80 -8.79 -18.19
N SER A 216 19.53 -9.07 -18.47
CA SER A 216 18.43 -8.13 -18.23
C SER A 216 18.05 -8.03 -16.74
N VAL A 217 18.40 -9.01 -15.92
CA VAL A 217 18.09 -9.00 -14.49
C VAL A 217 19.00 -8.00 -13.76
N PRO A 218 18.43 -6.99 -13.07
CA PRO A 218 19.22 -6.00 -12.37
C PRO A 218 19.97 -6.60 -11.17
N ALA A 219 21.12 -6.01 -10.82
CA ALA A 219 22.02 -6.53 -9.79
C ALA A 219 21.35 -6.73 -8.42
N CYS A 220 20.39 -5.86 -8.08
CA CYS A 220 19.52 -5.92 -6.90
C CYS A 220 18.76 -7.27 -6.78
N LEU A 221 18.30 -7.84 -7.91
CA LEU A 221 17.52 -9.07 -8.02
C LEU A 221 18.40 -10.26 -8.36
N HIS A 222 19.58 -10.04 -8.95
CA HIS A 222 20.51 -11.13 -9.21
C HIS A 222 21.25 -11.58 -7.93
N SER A 223 21.60 -10.65 -7.04
CA SER A 223 22.61 -10.90 -6.00
C SER A 223 22.04 -11.28 -4.64
N ALA A 224 20.75 -11.04 -4.39
CA ALA A 224 20.11 -11.28 -3.10
C ALA A 224 19.19 -12.51 -3.14
N GLU A 225 19.25 -13.36 -2.11
CA GLU A 225 18.34 -14.52 -1.98
C GLU A 225 16.89 -14.12 -1.67
N ILE A 226 16.68 -12.88 -1.24
CA ILE A 226 15.39 -12.32 -0.81
C ILE A 226 15.22 -10.95 -1.46
N PHE A 227 14.00 -10.67 -1.89
CA PHE A 227 13.55 -9.36 -2.34
C PHE A 227 12.36 -8.92 -1.47
N HIS A 228 12.06 -7.63 -1.48
CA HIS A 228 11.07 -7.04 -0.58
C HIS A 228 9.93 -6.42 -1.39
N LEU A 229 8.76 -7.04 -1.31
CA LEU A 229 7.55 -6.56 -1.98
C LEU A 229 6.80 -5.57 -1.09
N ILE A 230 6.41 -4.45 -1.69
CA ILE A 230 5.59 -3.41 -1.06
C ILE A 230 4.29 -3.17 -1.84
N ASP A 231 3.34 -2.56 -1.16
CA ASP A 231 2.08 -2.07 -1.73
C ASP A 231 2.37 -1.16 -2.92
N ALA A 232 1.82 -1.51 -4.09
CA ALA A 232 2.01 -0.75 -5.32
C ALA A 232 1.41 0.67 -5.23
N GLY A 233 0.47 0.90 -4.30
CA GLY A 233 -0.06 2.21 -4.00
C GLY A 233 0.97 3.21 -3.47
N MET A 234 2.12 2.73 -2.99
CA MET A 234 3.27 3.57 -2.65
C MET A 234 3.92 4.21 -3.88
N LEU A 235 3.65 3.71 -5.08
CA LEU A 235 4.21 4.22 -6.33
C LEU A 235 3.14 4.80 -7.25
N ILE A 236 2.22 3.98 -7.75
CA ILE A 236 1.07 4.43 -8.55
C ILE A 236 -0.17 3.73 -7.98
N ASN A 237 -1.06 4.52 -7.38
CA ASN A 237 -2.23 4.01 -6.66
C ASN A 237 -3.37 3.49 -7.56
N VAL A 238 -3.08 3.31 -8.86
CA VAL A 238 -3.91 2.57 -9.81
C VAL A 238 -2.97 1.67 -10.61
N ALA A 239 -3.33 0.41 -10.75
CA ALA A 239 -2.49 -0.66 -11.29
C ALA A 239 -2.26 -0.59 -12.82
N TYR A 240 -2.11 0.60 -13.42
CA TYR A 240 -1.85 0.77 -14.86
C TYR A 240 -0.70 -0.10 -15.39
N PRO A 241 0.46 -0.22 -14.71
CA PRO A 241 1.62 -0.92 -15.27
C PRO A 241 1.39 -2.36 -15.73
N SER A 242 0.55 -3.10 -15.02
CA SER A 242 0.17 -4.49 -15.36
C SER A 242 -0.76 -4.59 -16.58
N PHE A 243 -1.37 -3.48 -17.00
CA PHE A 243 -2.27 -3.40 -18.15
C PHE A 243 -1.69 -2.61 -19.33
N LEU A 244 -0.48 -2.06 -19.17
CA LEU A 244 0.25 -1.38 -20.24
C LEU A 244 1.28 -2.33 -20.88
N GLY A 245 1.42 -2.25 -22.21
CA GLY A 245 2.41 -2.99 -22.99
C GLY A 245 1.88 -4.25 -23.66
N ASP A 246 2.79 -5.06 -24.22
CA ASP A 246 2.43 -6.14 -25.15
C ASP A 246 2.01 -7.46 -24.46
N LYS A 247 2.28 -7.64 -23.16
CA LYS A 247 1.84 -8.84 -22.40
C LYS A 247 0.32 -9.03 -22.49
N ARG A 248 -0.42 -7.92 -22.52
CA ARG A 248 -1.87 -7.90 -22.70
C ARG A 248 -2.20 -6.82 -23.72
N ASP A 249 -2.77 -7.24 -24.85
CA ASP A 249 -3.31 -6.31 -25.84
C ASP A 249 -4.62 -5.72 -25.29
N ILE A 250 -4.53 -4.70 -24.43
CA ILE A 250 -5.66 -4.03 -23.78
C ILE A 250 -6.16 -2.90 -24.69
N ASP A 251 -7.45 -2.90 -25.02
CA ASP A 251 -8.05 -1.80 -25.79
C ASP A 251 -8.64 -0.70 -24.92
N LEU A 252 -9.20 -1.06 -23.77
CA LEU A 252 -9.99 -0.17 -22.93
C LEU A 252 -9.70 -0.47 -21.45
N ILE A 253 -9.35 0.56 -20.71
CA ILE A 253 -9.19 0.54 -19.26
C ILE A 253 -10.31 1.38 -18.66
N ILE A 254 -11.09 0.81 -17.74
CA ILE A 254 -12.04 1.56 -16.92
C ILE A 254 -11.38 1.75 -15.56
N ALA A 255 -10.78 2.91 -15.36
CA ALA A 255 -10.04 3.27 -14.16
C ALA A 255 -10.99 3.93 -13.15
N GLN A 256 -11.35 3.18 -12.12
CA GLN A 256 -12.08 3.72 -10.97
C GLN A 256 -11.07 4.35 -10.02
N GLU A 257 -11.18 5.67 -9.84
CA GLU A 257 -10.18 6.45 -9.14
C GLU A 257 -10.62 6.74 -7.71
N TYR A 258 -9.97 6.05 -6.77
CA TYR A 258 -10.31 6.05 -5.33
C TYR A 258 -9.19 6.61 -4.46
N SER A 259 -8.14 7.18 -5.05
CA SER A 259 -6.96 7.63 -4.32
C SER A 259 -7.25 8.81 -3.40
N ALA A 260 -6.55 8.83 -2.26
CA ALA A 260 -6.53 9.97 -1.35
C ALA A 260 -5.58 11.10 -1.78
N GLY A 261 -4.75 10.87 -2.81
CA GLY A 261 -3.81 11.85 -3.39
C GLY A 261 -4.46 12.99 -4.19
N ASN A 262 -3.67 13.74 -4.93
CA ASN A 262 -4.22 14.81 -5.76
C ASN A 262 -5.02 14.23 -6.93
N MET A 263 -6.10 14.91 -7.32
CA MET A 263 -6.90 14.44 -8.44
C MET A 263 -6.05 14.45 -9.73
N PHE A 264 -6.12 13.38 -10.53
CA PHE A 264 -5.31 13.12 -11.73
C PHE A 264 -3.83 12.78 -11.49
N GLU A 265 -3.34 12.78 -10.25
CA GLU A 265 -1.95 12.44 -9.92
C GLU A 265 -1.59 11.03 -10.39
N THR A 266 -2.43 10.04 -10.09
CA THR A 266 -2.25 8.65 -10.53
C THR A 266 -2.19 8.53 -12.05
N LEU A 267 -2.95 9.37 -12.77
CA LEU A 267 -3.04 9.36 -14.23
C LEU A 267 -1.78 9.97 -14.83
N THR A 268 -1.29 11.09 -14.28
CA THR A 268 -0.04 11.71 -14.73
C THR A 268 1.17 10.85 -14.39
N LEU A 269 1.22 10.24 -13.20
CA LEU A 269 2.29 9.30 -12.83
C LEU A 269 2.28 8.06 -13.75
N ALA A 270 1.09 7.56 -14.13
CA ALA A 270 0.98 6.47 -15.08
C ALA A 270 1.46 6.82 -16.49
N ARG A 271 1.20 8.06 -16.96
CA ARG A 271 1.76 8.59 -18.21
C ARG A 271 3.29 8.63 -18.14
N ASP A 272 3.83 9.21 -17.08
CA ASP A 272 5.27 9.41 -16.92
C ASP A 272 5.99 8.06 -16.81
N TYR A 273 5.42 7.11 -16.05
CA TYR A 273 5.88 5.72 -16.03
C TYR A 273 5.85 5.09 -17.43
N ALA A 274 4.75 5.23 -18.16
CA ALA A 274 4.62 4.63 -19.48
C ALA A 274 5.65 5.17 -20.47
N ASP A 275 5.94 6.48 -20.44
CA ASP A 275 7.00 7.09 -21.26
C ASP A 275 8.38 6.49 -20.92
N GLU A 276 8.69 6.39 -19.63
CA GLU A 276 9.95 5.85 -19.11
C GLU A 276 10.18 4.39 -19.53
N VAL A 277 9.16 3.53 -19.46
CA VAL A 277 9.25 2.13 -19.89
C VAL A 277 8.84 1.92 -21.37
N MET A 278 8.73 2.99 -22.15
CA MET A 278 8.38 2.99 -23.58
C MET A 278 7.09 2.22 -23.92
N LYS A 279 6.09 2.33 -23.05
CA LYS A 279 4.76 1.74 -23.22
C LYS A 279 3.77 2.75 -23.80
N PRO A 280 2.86 2.30 -24.67
CA PRO A 280 1.86 3.19 -25.28
C PRO A 280 0.85 3.65 -24.23
N PHE A 281 0.63 4.96 -24.15
CA PHE A 281 -0.31 5.59 -23.23
C PHE A 281 -1.04 6.76 -23.94
N PRO A 282 -2.35 6.95 -23.74
CA PRO A 282 -3.09 8.01 -24.43
C PRO A 282 -2.67 9.40 -23.94
N GLU A 283 -2.74 10.38 -24.85
CA GLU A 283 -2.48 11.78 -24.53
C GLU A 283 -3.46 12.29 -23.45
N ILE A 284 -2.93 13.04 -22.47
CA ILE A 284 -3.72 13.71 -21.43
C ILE A 284 -3.94 15.15 -21.86
N ASP A 285 -5.20 15.54 -22.11
CA ASP A 285 -5.55 16.93 -22.36
C ASP A 285 -5.36 17.77 -21.08
N GLU A 286 -4.39 18.68 -21.07
CA GLU A 286 -4.09 19.57 -19.94
C GLU A 286 -5.31 20.38 -19.43
N THR A 287 -6.35 20.54 -20.25
CA THR A 287 -7.60 21.17 -19.80
C THR A 287 -8.36 20.35 -18.77
N ILE A 288 -8.26 19.01 -18.77
CA ILE A 288 -8.95 18.18 -17.78
C ILE A 288 -8.32 18.32 -16.39
N LEU A 289 -7.02 18.63 -16.31
CA LEU A 289 -6.30 18.81 -15.05
C LEU A 289 -6.77 20.04 -14.27
N LYS A 290 -7.43 20.99 -14.96
CA LYS A 290 -8.04 22.17 -14.33
C LYS A 290 -9.22 21.82 -13.44
N ASP A 291 -9.83 20.65 -13.63
CA ASP A 291 -10.96 20.18 -12.82
C ASP A 291 -10.52 19.54 -11.49
N ARG A 292 -9.23 19.59 -11.11
CA ARG A 292 -8.67 18.85 -9.96
C ARG A 292 -9.38 19.08 -8.63
N ASP A 293 -9.83 20.30 -8.39
CA ASP A 293 -10.43 20.70 -7.12
C ASP A 293 -11.92 20.31 -7.06
N PHE A 294 -12.56 20.11 -8.21
CA PHE A 294 -13.95 19.65 -8.28
C PHE A 294 -14.20 18.90 -9.60
N PRO A 295 -13.92 17.59 -9.67
CA PRO A 295 -13.89 16.84 -10.92
C PRO A 295 -15.27 16.44 -11.44
N LYS A 296 -15.37 16.19 -12.74
CA LYS A 296 -16.50 15.51 -13.37
C LYS A 296 -16.52 14.03 -12.96
N ASP A 297 -17.65 13.39 -13.21
CA ASP A 297 -17.87 11.98 -12.89
C ASP A 297 -17.18 11.01 -13.86
N CYS A 298 -16.77 11.48 -15.03
CA CYS A 298 -16.12 10.67 -16.05
C CYS A 298 -15.28 11.52 -17.02
N TYR A 299 -14.11 10.99 -17.36
CA TYR A 299 -13.20 11.51 -18.39
C TYR A 299 -12.82 10.37 -19.33
N VAL A 300 -12.78 10.64 -20.64
CA VAL A 300 -12.37 9.67 -21.65
C VAL A 300 -11.09 10.18 -22.29
N LEU A 301 -10.01 9.42 -22.15
CA LEU A 301 -8.74 9.63 -22.82
C LEU A 301 -8.64 8.66 -23.98
N GLU A 302 -8.81 9.18 -25.19
CA GLU A 302 -8.89 8.36 -26.40
C GLU A 302 -7.49 7.84 -26.80
N GLY A 303 -7.33 6.51 -26.80
CA GLY A 303 -6.09 5.87 -27.23
C GLY A 303 -6.05 5.64 -28.73
N LYS A 304 -4.86 5.82 -29.32
CA LYS A 304 -4.56 5.58 -30.75
C LYS A 304 -3.64 4.37 -30.92
N GLY A 305 -3.77 3.65 -32.03
CA GLY A 305 -2.87 2.54 -32.36
C GLY A 305 -2.83 1.45 -31.29
N LYS A 306 -1.70 1.32 -30.59
CA LYS A 306 -1.49 0.37 -29.47
C LYS A 306 -1.90 0.94 -28.10
N GLU A 307 -2.21 2.22 -27.99
CA GLU A 307 -2.62 2.84 -26.73
C GLU A 307 -4.01 2.34 -26.33
N PRO A 308 -4.21 1.98 -25.05
CA PRO A 308 -5.55 1.75 -24.54
C PRO A 308 -6.31 3.08 -24.46
N THR A 309 -7.61 3.04 -24.72
CA THR A 309 -8.50 4.13 -24.28
C THR A 309 -8.69 4.01 -22.78
N ILE A 310 -8.63 5.11 -22.04
CA ILE A 310 -8.83 5.12 -20.59
C ILE A 310 -10.11 5.89 -20.27
N VAL A 311 -11.05 5.23 -19.58
CA VAL A 311 -12.20 5.87 -18.96
C VAL A 311 -11.86 6.06 -17.48
N TYR A 312 -11.58 7.30 -17.10
CA TYR A 312 -11.18 7.69 -15.75
C TYR A 312 -12.38 8.21 -14.96
N MET A 313 -12.67 7.58 -13.82
CA MET A 313 -13.91 7.80 -13.05
C MET A 313 -13.62 8.12 -11.58
N PRO A 314 -13.59 9.41 -11.20
CA PRO A 314 -13.43 9.84 -9.81
C PRO A 314 -14.59 9.38 -8.91
N LEU A 315 -14.27 8.87 -7.71
CA LEU A 315 -15.26 8.44 -6.72
C LEU A 315 -16.20 9.57 -6.31
N PHE A 316 -15.63 10.69 -5.89
CA PHE A 316 -16.36 11.91 -5.53
C PHE A 316 -16.23 12.92 -6.67
N ASN A 317 -17.32 13.56 -7.05
CA ASN A 317 -17.40 14.37 -8.27
C ASN A 317 -18.63 15.28 -8.27
N ARG A 318 -18.74 16.14 -9.28
CA ARG A 318 -19.83 17.11 -9.50
C ARG A 318 -21.25 16.53 -9.52
N ARG A 319 -21.44 15.22 -9.70
CA ARG A 319 -22.77 14.59 -9.68
C ARG A 319 -23.20 14.19 -8.28
N ASN A 320 -22.24 13.86 -7.41
CA ASN A 320 -22.50 13.33 -6.07
C ASN A 320 -22.04 14.26 -4.94
N CYS A 321 -21.37 15.36 -5.27
CA CYS A 321 -21.01 16.45 -4.37
C CYS A 321 -21.69 17.75 -4.81
N LYS A 322 -22.11 18.57 -3.85
CA LYS A 322 -22.83 19.84 -4.10
C LYS A 322 -21.92 20.91 -4.71
N ASP A 323 -20.72 21.02 -4.18
CA ASP A 323 -19.70 22.01 -4.52
C ASP A 323 -18.30 21.47 -4.14
N GLU A 324 -17.28 22.30 -4.32
CA GLU A 324 -15.88 21.99 -4.00
C GLU A 324 -15.66 21.68 -2.51
N GLU A 325 -16.39 22.36 -1.62
CA GLU A 325 -16.25 22.15 -0.18
C GLU A 325 -16.86 20.81 0.25
N ASP A 326 -18.03 20.44 -0.29
CA ASP A 326 -18.62 19.11 -0.10
C ASP A 326 -17.74 18.00 -0.69
N PHE A 327 -17.04 18.27 -1.80
CA PHE A 327 -16.04 17.34 -2.36
C PHE A 327 -14.89 17.10 -1.38
N LYS A 328 -14.26 18.17 -0.86
CA LYS A 328 -13.18 18.07 0.13
C LYS A 328 -13.65 17.35 1.40
N ALA A 329 -14.82 17.72 1.92
CA ALA A 329 -15.39 17.12 3.13
C ALA A 329 -15.63 15.61 2.99
N LYS A 330 -16.14 15.14 1.84
CA LYS A 330 -16.31 13.69 1.60
C LYS A 330 -14.98 12.97 1.49
N ARG A 331 -13.98 13.57 0.84
CA ARG A 331 -12.64 12.97 0.77
C ARG A 331 -12.01 12.81 2.15
N GLU A 332 -12.24 13.76 3.03
CA GLU A 332 -11.82 13.68 4.44
C GLU A 332 -12.61 12.62 5.21
N GLU A 333 -13.94 12.60 5.07
CA GLU A 333 -14.82 11.60 5.70
C GLU A 333 -14.42 10.16 5.34
N PHE A 334 -14.07 9.92 4.08
CA PHE A 334 -13.69 8.61 3.54
C PHE A 334 -12.18 8.45 3.33
N SER A 335 -11.37 9.13 4.15
CA SER A 335 -9.91 9.03 4.15
C SER A 335 -9.38 7.59 4.33
N THR A 336 -8.18 7.33 3.79
CA THR A 336 -7.58 5.98 3.75
C THR A 336 -7.24 5.41 5.13
N PHE A 337 -6.67 6.22 6.01
CA PHE A 337 -6.20 5.80 7.33
C PHE A 337 -7.21 6.17 8.41
N GLN A 338 -8.22 5.31 8.59
CA GLN A 338 -9.24 5.50 9.61
C GLN A 338 -9.74 4.17 10.19
N LEU A 339 -10.61 4.26 11.21
CA LEU A 339 -11.30 3.10 11.77
C LEU A 339 -12.17 2.39 10.72
N PRO A 340 -12.47 1.09 10.92
CA PRO A 340 -13.45 0.39 10.11
C PRO A 340 -14.75 1.19 9.97
N PHE A 341 -15.27 1.27 8.75
CA PHE A 341 -16.52 1.97 8.49
C PHE A 341 -17.69 1.33 9.25
N SER A 342 -18.60 2.19 9.73
CA SER A 342 -19.93 1.74 10.15
C SER A 342 -20.70 1.18 8.95
N GLN A 343 -21.72 0.35 9.22
CA GLN A 343 -22.57 -0.20 8.17
C GLN A 343 -23.20 0.91 7.29
N ASP A 344 -23.56 2.04 7.88
CA ASP A 344 -24.13 3.18 7.17
C ASP A 344 -23.10 3.85 6.26
N LYS A 345 -21.85 4.03 6.72
CA LYS A 345 -20.76 4.54 5.87
C LYS A 345 -20.46 3.59 4.71
N ILE A 346 -20.42 2.29 4.96
CA ILE A 346 -20.25 1.26 3.91
C ILE A 346 -21.37 1.38 2.87
N GLN A 347 -22.62 1.40 3.32
CA GLN A 347 -23.78 1.45 2.44
C GLN A 347 -23.83 2.77 1.64
N SER A 348 -23.50 3.89 2.28
CA SER A 348 -23.40 5.20 1.64
C SER A 348 -22.36 5.20 0.51
N LEU A 349 -21.12 4.79 0.81
CA LEU A 349 -20.04 4.75 -0.17
C LEU A 349 -20.33 3.78 -1.32
N LEU A 350 -20.94 2.63 -1.01
CA LEU A 350 -21.35 1.64 -2.00
C LEU A 350 -22.41 2.20 -2.97
N GLU A 351 -23.41 2.94 -2.48
CA GLU A 351 -24.40 3.55 -3.36
C GLU A 351 -23.81 4.68 -4.21
N ILE A 352 -22.85 5.44 -3.68
CA ILE A 352 -22.10 6.43 -4.46
C ILE A 352 -21.36 5.74 -5.62
N ALA A 353 -20.60 4.67 -5.35
CA ALA A 353 -19.87 3.91 -6.37
C ALA A 353 -20.81 3.32 -7.43
N LYS A 354 -21.95 2.72 -7.02
CA LYS A 354 -22.97 2.21 -7.94
C LYS A 354 -23.58 3.32 -8.79
N ALA A 355 -23.87 4.48 -8.19
CA ALA A 355 -24.44 5.62 -8.89
C ALA A 355 -23.49 6.14 -9.97
N ASN A 356 -22.18 6.22 -9.69
CA ASN A 356 -21.18 6.63 -10.69
C ASN A 356 -21.21 5.74 -11.93
N ILE A 357 -21.29 4.41 -11.76
CA ILE A 357 -21.42 3.47 -12.89
C ILE A 357 -22.74 3.66 -13.64
N ARG A 358 -23.87 3.82 -12.93
CA ARG A 358 -25.19 4.02 -13.54
C ARG A 358 -25.26 5.32 -14.34
N ASN A 359 -24.75 6.41 -13.77
CA ASN A 359 -24.75 7.75 -14.37
C ASN A 359 -23.91 7.78 -15.66
N ASN A 360 -22.83 7.00 -15.71
CA ASN A 360 -21.91 6.96 -16.83
C ASN A 360 -22.11 5.76 -17.76
N ARG A 361 -23.23 5.04 -17.62
CA ARG A 361 -23.53 3.82 -18.40
C ARG A 361 -23.44 4.05 -19.91
N GLU A 362 -23.96 5.17 -20.41
CA GLU A 362 -23.96 5.46 -21.85
C GLU A 362 -22.56 5.70 -22.38
N ALA A 363 -21.74 6.48 -21.67
CA ALA A 363 -20.35 6.72 -22.00
C ALA A 363 -19.53 5.41 -21.98
N LEU A 364 -19.68 4.59 -20.94
CA LEU A 364 -19.02 3.29 -20.83
C LEU A 364 -19.39 2.36 -22.00
N LEU A 365 -20.69 2.27 -22.33
CA LEU A 365 -21.14 1.45 -23.48
C LEU A 365 -20.63 1.99 -24.81
N ALA A 366 -20.51 3.31 -24.97
CA ALA A 366 -19.96 3.93 -26.17
C ALA A 366 -18.48 3.57 -26.34
N GLU A 367 -17.66 3.70 -25.29
CA GLU A 367 -16.24 3.37 -25.34
C GLU A 367 -15.99 1.87 -25.50
N MET A 368 -16.81 1.01 -24.88
CA MET A 368 -16.77 -0.43 -25.14
C MET A 368 -17.04 -0.78 -26.61
N ARG A 369 -18.02 -0.10 -27.25
CA ARG A 369 -18.32 -0.30 -28.67
C ARG A 369 -17.18 0.18 -29.55
N LYS A 370 -16.61 1.36 -29.27
CA LYS A 370 -15.45 1.89 -30.01
C LYS A 370 -14.25 0.95 -29.91
N ALA A 371 -13.93 0.45 -28.70
CA ALA A 371 -12.86 -0.52 -28.48
C ALA A 371 -13.07 -1.81 -29.29
N ALA A 372 -14.29 -2.36 -29.27
CA ALA A 372 -14.62 -3.56 -30.04
C ALA A 372 -14.49 -3.34 -31.56
N LEU A 373 -14.97 -2.21 -32.08
CA LEU A 373 -14.84 -1.85 -33.49
C LEU A 373 -13.37 -1.67 -33.90
N ARG A 374 -12.58 -0.95 -33.09
CA ARG A 374 -11.14 -0.75 -33.32
C ARG A 374 -10.40 -2.08 -33.38
N ARG A 375 -10.73 -3.03 -32.50
CA ARG A 375 -10.14 -4.39 -32.52
C ARG A 375 -10.52 -5.17 -33.76
N GLN A 376 -11.77 -5.07 -34.24
CA GLN A 376 -12.20 -5.72 -35.48
C GLN A 376 -11.41 -5.19 -36.68
N SER A 377 -11.21 -3.87 -36.76
CA SER A 377 -10.42 -3.25 -37.83
C SER A 377 -8.93 -3.64 -37.82
N LYS A 378 -8.35 -3.97 -36.66
CA LYS A 378 -6.95 -4.46 -36.56
C LYS A 378 -6.75 -5.90 -37.07
N ARG A 379 -7.82 -6.69 -37.19
CA ARG A 379 -7.76 -8.11 -37.60
C ARG A 379 -7.88 -8.31 -39.11
N ILE A 380 -8.27 -7.25 -39.83
CA ILE A 380 -8.32 -7.17 -41.29
C ILE A 380 -7.00 -6.56 -41.75
#